data_AF-W1XHS4-F1
#
_entry.id   AF-W1XHS4-F1
#
_cell.length_a   1.000
_cell.length_b   1.000
_cell.length_c   1.000
_cell.angle_alpha   90.00
_cell.angle_beta   90.00
_cell.angle_gamma   90.00
#
_symmetry.space_group_name_H-M   'P 1'
#
loop_
_entity.id
_entity.type
_entity.pdbx_description
1 polymer ?
#
loop_
_entity_poly.entity_id
_entity_poly.type
_entity_poly.pdbx_seq_one_letter_code
_entity_poly.pdbx_strand_id
1 'polypeptide(L)'
;IPVVIDRTVAAMSDFAAGANIDGKHYFGINWDRDVATPEVADIRNVVAGDPSPDGQGTLLIKRGIEVGHIFQLGTKYSEALK
;
A
#
# COMPACT_ATOMS: atom_id res chain seq x y z
N ILE A 1 17.49 4.18 5.41
CA ILE A 1 16.07 4.40 5.78
C ILE A 1 15.28 3.26 5.14
N PRO A 2 14.50 2.47 5.88
CA PRO A 2 13.63 1.45 5.29
C PRO A 2 12.66 2.11 4.30
N VAL A 3 12.48 1.50 3.13
CA VAL A 3 11.56 1.99 2.09
C VAL A 3 10.61 0.84 1.74
N VAL A 4 9.31 1.13 1.80
CA VAL A 4 8.24 0.23 1.37
C VAL A 4 7.42 0.96 0.32
N ILE A 5 7.10 0.30 -0.78
CA ILE A 5 6.32 0.85 -1.88
C ILE A 5 5.03 0.06 -2.09
N ASP A 6 3.99 0.75 -2.57
CA ASP A 6 2.73 0.10 -2.91
C ASP A 6 2.86 -0.78 -4.16
N ARG A 7 2.04 -1.82 -4.29
CA ARG A 7 1.93 -2.65 -5.50
C ARG A 7 1.75 -1.82 -6.77
N THR A 8 0.98 -0.72 -6.73
CA THR A 8 0.82 0.14 -7.91
C THR A 8 2.08 0.91 -8.26
N VAL A 9 2.87 1.29 -7.26
CA VAL A 9 4.15 2.02 -7.44
C VAL A 9 5.22 1.09 -8.01
N ALA A 10 5.26 -0.17 -7.57
CA ALA A 10 6.16 -1.18 -8.09
C ALA A 10 5.97 -1.45 -9.60
N ALA A 11 4.75 -1.23 -10.11
CA ALA A 11 4.42 -1.36 -11.52
C ALA A 11 4.73 -0.11 -12.37
N MET A 12 5.18 0.99 -11.76
CA MET A 12 5.47 2.24 -12.48
C MET A 12 6.80 2.17 -13.23
N SER A 13 6.85 2.89 -14.34
CA SER A 13 8.07 3.17 -15.11
C SER A 13 8.14 4.66 -15.46
N ASP A 14 9.33 5.16 -15.76
CA ASP A 14 9.60 6.54 -16.13
C ASP A 14 9.00 7.60 -15.19
N PHE A 15 8.91 7.29 -13.90
CA PHE A 15 8.20 8.12 -12.93
C PHE A 15 9.02 9.34 -12.47
N ALA A 16 8.35 10.29 -11.85
CA ALA A 16 8.97 11.45 -11.22
C ALA A 16 9.03 11.28 -9.70
N ALA A 17 10.14 11.69 -9.09
CA ALA A 17 10.29 11.73 -7.64
C ALA A 17 11.19 12.89 -7.20
N GLY A 18 11.07 13.32 -5.95
CA GLY A 18 11.99 14.29 -5.36
C GLY A 18 13.43 13.77 -5.40
N ALA A 19 14.38 14.64 -5.73
CA ALA A 19 15.79 14.26 -5.86
C ALA A 19 16.53 14.13 -4.52
N ASN A 20 15.81 14.24 -3.39
CA ASN A 20 16.37 14.46 -2.05
C ASN A 20 17.30 15.69 -1.98
N ILE A 21 17.06 16.67 -2.86
CA ILE A 21 17.73 17.96 -2.92
C ILE A 21 16.64 19.01 -3.05
N ASP A 22 16.72 20.06 -2.23
CA ASP A 22 15.70 21.10 -2.18
C ASP A 22 15.44 21.72 -3.57
N GLY A 23 14.16 21.88 -3.90
CA GLY A 23 13.70 22.39 -5.20
C GLY A 23 14.01 21.52 -6.43
N LYS A 24 14.45 20.27 -6.28
CA LYS A 24 14.82 19.40 -7.43
C LYS A 24 14.05 18.08 -7.47
N HIS A 25 13.82 17.61 -8.69
CA HIS A 25 13.15 16.34 -8.99
C HIS A 25 13.93 15.57 -10.06
N TYR A 26 13.84 14.26 -10.00
CA TYR A 26 14.19 13.37 -11.11
C TYR A 26 12.91 13.04 -11.90
N PHE A 27 13.07 12.84 -13.21
CA PHE A 27 12.02 12.40 -14.12
C PHE A 27 12.55 11.22 -14.92
N GLY A 28 11.66 10.32 -15.34
CA GLY A 28 12.06 9.15 -16.11
C GLY A 28 12.73 8.06 -15.26
N ILE A 29 12.47 8.02 -13.96
CA ILE A 29 13.05 7.03 -13.05
C ILE A 29 12.47 5.64 -13.34
N ASN A 30 13.32 4.62 -13.35
CA ASN A 30 12.92 3.22 -13.47
C ASN A 30 13.53 2.37 -12.37
N TRP A 31 12.71 1.45 -11.86
CA TRP A 31 13.14 0.43 -10.91
C TRP A 31 14.25 -0.45 -11.49
N ASP A 32 15.16 -0.88 -10.63
CA ASP A 32 16.36 -1.69 -10.87
C ASP A 32 17.40 -1.11 -11.86
N ARG A 33 17.02 -0.13 -12.70
CA ARG A 33 17.93 0.67 -13.52
C ARG A 33 18.56 1.81 -12.73
N ASP A 34 17.74 2.63 -12.07
CA ASP A 34 18.19 3.83 -11.36
C ASP A 34 18.19 3.65 -9.84
N VAL A 35 17.25 2.85 -9.33
CA VAL A 35 17.09 2.56 -7.90
C VAL A 35 16.55 1.13 -7.73
N ALA A 36 17.14 0.37 -6.81
CA ALA A 36 16.71 -1.00 -6.54
C ALA A 36 15.27 -1.03 -6.04
N THR A 37 14.49 -2.00 -6.51
CA THR A 37 13.09 -2.18 -6.08
C THR A 37 13.03 -2.46 -4.58
N PRO A 38 12.35 -1.61 -3.77
CA PRO A 38 12.18 -1.83 -2.33
C PRO A 38 11.18 -2.94 -2.00
N GLU A 39 10.94 -3.15 -0.70
CA GLU A 39 9.86 -4.05 -0.25
C GLU A 39 8.50 -3.56 -0.80
N VAL A 40 7.73 -4.49 -1.38
CA VAL A 40 6.41 -4.20 -1.94
C VAL A 40 5.33 -4.68 -0.97
N ALA A 41 4.41 -3.79 -0.62
CA ALA A 41 3.28 -4.10 0.26
C ALA A 41 1.98 -3.46 -0.26
N ASP A 42 0.85 -3.88 0.31
CA ASP A 42 -0.47 -3.28 0.06
C ASP A 42 -0.70 -2.16 1.09
N ILE A 43 -0.44 -0.91 0.69
CA ILE A 43 -0.34 0.21 1.63
C ILE A 43 -1.18 1.43 1.23
N ARG A 44 -1.82 1.39 0.07
CA ARG A 44 -2.81 2.41 -0.31
C ARG A 44 -4.22 2.01 0.09
N ASN A 45 -5.07 3.01 0.30
CA ASN A 45 -6.51 2.77 0.31
C ASN A 45 -6.98 2.48 -1.13
N VAL A 46 -7.98 1.61 -1.24
CA VAL A 46 -8.72 1.43 -2.48
C VAL A 46 -9.50 2.69 -2.84
N VAL A 47 -9.72 2.89 -4.13
CA VAL A 47 -10.63 3.92 -4.66
C VAL A 47 -11.83 3.27 -5.33
N ALA A 48 -12.94 4.00 -5.43
CA ALA A 48 -14.12 3.49 -6.11
C ALA A 48 -13.78 3.14 -7.57
N GLY A 49 -14.19 1.95 -8.01
CA GLY A 49 -13.86 1.43 -9.34
C GLY A 49 -12.58 0.58 -9.41
N ASP A 50 -11.77 0.50 -8.34
CA ASP A 50 -10.67 -0.45 -8.29
C ASP A 50 -11.17 -1.90 -8.52
N PRO A 51 -10.40 -2.77 -9.17
CA PRO A 51 -10.74 -4.18 -9.32
C PRO A 51 -10.97 -4.84 -7.96
N SER A 52 -12.01 -5.65 -7.85
CA SER A 52 -12.25 -6.44 -6.64
C SER A 52 -11.10 -7.42 -6.42
N PRO A 53 -10.60 -7.59 -5.19
CA PRO A 53 -9.48 -8.50 -4.90
C PRO A 53 -9.82 -9.99 -5.11
N ASP A 54 -11.10 -10.34 -5.23
CA ASP A 54 -11.55 -11.69 -5.59
C ASP A 54 -11.59 -11.93 -7.12
N GLY A 55 -11.18 -10.94 -7.92
CA GLY A 55 -11.15 -11.00 -9.37
C GLY A 55 -12.50 -10.77 -10.05
N GLN A 56 -13.57 -10.46 -9.30
CA GLN A 56 -14.93 -10.34 -9.83
C GLN A 56 -15.48 -8.92 -9.63
N GLY A 57 -15.52 -8.14 -10.72
CA GLY A 57 -16.11 -6.80 -10.71
C GLY A 57 -15.21 -5.73 -10.09
N THR A 58 -15.83 -4.64 -9.63
CA THR A 58 -15.13 -3.46 -9.10
C THR A 58 -15.71 -2.99 -7.77
N LEU A 59 -14.90 -2.31 -6.97
CA LEU A 59 -15.26 -1.87 -5.62
C LEU A 59 -16.17 -0.65 -5.62
N LEU A 60 -17.22 -0.71 -4.79
CA LEU A 60 -18.10 0.41 -4.46
C LEU A 60 -17.86 0.84 -3.02
N ILE A 61 -17.64 2.14 -2.79
CA ILE A 61 -17.42 2.71 -1.45
C ILE A 61 -18.71 3.37 -0.95
N LYS A 62 -19.18 2.95 0.22
CA LYS A 62 -20.38 3.49 0.89
C LYS A 62 -20.06 3.85 2.34
N ARG A 63 -20.88 4.70 2.95
CA ARG A 63 -20.76 5.06 4.38
C ARG A 63 -21.62 4.12 5.23
N GLY A 64 -21.12 3.77 6.40
CA GLY A 64 -21.84 2.97 7.39
C GLY A 64 -21.39 3.33 8.80
N ILE A 65 -22.22 3.01 9.79
CA ILE A 65 -21.89 3.15 11.22
C ILE A 65 -21.64 1.74 11.75
N GLU A 66 -20.47 1.50 12.33
CA GLU A 66 -20.14 0.24 12.98
C GLU A 66 -20.93 0.12 14.29
N VAL A 67 -21.80 -0.90 14.39
CA VAL A 67 -22.66 -1.16 15.58
C VAL A 67 -22.15 -2.31 16.45
N GLY A 68 -21.09 -2.99 16.02
CA GLY A 68 -20.48 -4.10 16.75
C GLY A 68 -19.36 -4.74 15.94
N HIS A 69 -18.42 -5.39 16.64
CA HIS A 69 -17.23 -6.00 16.06
C HIS A 69 -16.95 -7.34 16.73
N ILE A 70 -16.80 -8.41 15.94
CA ILE A 70 -16.34 -9.71 16.43
C ILE A 70 -14.87 -9.92 16.05
N PHE A 71 -14.05 -10.38 16.98
CA PHE A 71 -12.63 -10.65 16.76
C PHE A 71 -12.27 -12.06 17.23
N GLN A 72 -11.45 -12.76 16.45
CA GLN A 72 -10.74 -13.95 16.90
C GLN A 72 -9.41 -13.51 17.53
N LEU A 73 -9.39 -13.35 18.86
CA LEU A 73 -8.23 -12.81 19.58
C LEU A 73 -7.06 -13.80 19.73
N GLY A 74 -7.28 -15.06 19.38
CA GLY A 74 -6.28 -16.13 19.56
C GLY A 74 -5.77 -16.17 21.00
N THR A 75 -4.46 -16.36 21.16
CA THR A 75 -3.81 -16.51 22.46
C THR A 75 -3.16 -15.22 22.98
N LYS A 76 -3.30 -14.09 22.27
CA LYS A 76 -2.63 -12.81 22.58
C LYS A 76 -2.69 -12.44 24.06
N TYR A 77 -3.87 -12.55 24.67
CA TYR A 77 -4.06 -12.21 26.08
C TYR A 77 -3.72 -13.36 27.02
N SER A 78 -4.05 -14.60 26.65
CA SER A 78 -3.77 -15.77 27.50
C SER A 78 -2.28 -16.04 27.64
N GLU A 79 -1.45 -15.65 26.67
CA GLU A 79 0.02 -15.75 26.76
C GLU A 79 0.61 -14.59 27.56
N ALA A 80 0.09 -13.38 27.37
CA ALA A 80 0.60 -12.19 28.06
C ALA A 80 0.24 -12.13 29.56
N LEU A 81 -0.78 -12.87 29.99
CA LEU A 81 -1.31 -12.86 31.37
C LEU A 81 -1.03 -14.15 32.16
N LYS A 82 -0.17 -15.03 31.65
CA LYS A 82 0.45 -16.12 32.44
C LYS A 82 1.60 -15.57 33.29
#